data_AF-A0A1T2XCB7-F1
#
_entry.id   AF-A0A1T2XCB7-F1
#
_cell.length_a   1.000
_cell.length_b   1.000
_cell.length_c   1.000
_cell.angle_alpha   90.00
_cell.angle_beta   90.00
_cell.angle_gamma   90.00
#
_symmetry.space_group_name_H-M   'P 1'
#
loop_
_entity.id
_entity.type
_entity.pdbx_description
1 polymer ?
#
loop_
_entity_poly.entity_id
_entity_poly.type
_entity_poly.pdbx_seq_one_letter_code
_entity_poly.pdbx_strand_id
1 'polypeptide(L)'
;MNQSQISKSNNLNEITAEINIYKQQAGQAVFEIGRRLKFVKENDLTHGQWIPWIESMEIDRSTATRLIQAFEQFGNDATSHHLPTGKIFEMLSLPESVDRHEFIQKSHSVPSTGDEKTVNEMSVRELREVKQKLKEAEQREKQVKQEAEKAKKNAQHFEALWTCEKDKPPQLIVQEPNDYTELKSTAQELNNRVVQLEREKRQIESSYQEKVTQKDQSEHALRELKKSFKNIITFVTTEQMNAIFNYSMVEGHVEAHKAVEQFLHQFDEQIKGVFDHWNGHTKIIDI
;
A
#
# COMPACT_ATOMS: atom_id res chain seq x y z
N MET A 1 -10.32 45.32 -5.42
CA MET A 1 -10.69 43.92 -5.71
C MET A 1 -10.51 43.70 -7.21
N ASN A 2 -9.35 43.20 -7.64
CA ASN A 2 -9.16 42.80 -9.03
C ASN A 2 -9.58 41.34 -9.14
N GLN A 3 -10.83 41.11 -9.55
CA GLN A 3 -11.24 39.81 -10.05
C GLN A 3 -10.59 39.66 -11.43
N SER A 4 -9.50 38.91 -11.52
CA SER A 4 -9.03 38.39 -12.79
C SER A 4 -10.15 37.53 -13.36
N GLN A 5 -10.82 38.01 -14.41
CA GLN A 5 -11.67 37.21 -15.27
C GLN A 5 -10.79 36.14 -15.92
N ILE A 6 -10.61 35.01 -15.24
CA ILE A 6 -10.10 33.80 -15.86
C ILE A 6 -11.22 33.33 -16.78
N SER A 7 -11.05 33.55 -18.09
CA SER A 7 -11.81 32.84 -19.10
C SER A 7 -11.67 31.36 -18.80
N LYS A 8 -12.71 30.74 -18.21
CA LYS A 8 -12.71 29.31 -17.93
C LYS A 8 -12.57 28.60 -19.27
N SER A 9 -11.37 28.08 -19.55
CA SER A 9 -11.20 27.17 -20.67
C SER A 9 -12.15 26.00 -20.45
N ASN A 10 -12.98 25.69 -21.45
CA ASN A 10 -13.92 24.58 -21.42
C ASN A 10 -13.33 23.30 -22.06
N ASN A 11 -12.03 23.29 -22.37
CA ASN A 11 -11.36 22.18 -23.02
C ASN A 11 -10.54 21.38 -22.00
N LEU A 12 -10.83 20.07 -21.87
CA LEU A 12 -10.13 19.17 -20.94
C LEU A 12 -8.60 19.18 -21.13
N ASN A 13 -8.12 19.29 -22.37
CA ASN A 13 -6.68 19.30 -22.66
C ASN A 13 -6.01 20.60 -22.19
N GLU A 14 -6.69 21.73 -22.36
CA GLU A 14 -6.20 23.04 -21.89
C GLU A 14 -6.20 23.11 -20.36
N ILE A 15 -7.28 22.68 -19.71
CA ILE A 15 -7.36 22.56 -18.23
C ILE A 15 -6.23 21.65 -17.72
N THR A 16 -5.98 20.52 -18.41
CA THR A 16 -4.90 19.59 -18.04
C THR A 16 -3.52 20.25 -18.15
N ALA A 17 -3.28 21.01 -19.22
CA ALA A 17 -2.03 21.75 -19.40
C ALA A 17 -1.84 22.81 -18.32
N GLU A 18 -2.87 23.61 -18.02
CA GLU A 18 -2.86 24.63 -16.96
C GLU A 18 -2.56 24.00 -15.58
N ILE A 19 -3.23 22.91 -15.23
CA ILE A 19 -2.98 22.18 -13.98
C ILE A 19 -1.53 21.72 -13.90
N ASN A 20 -0.96 21.21 -14.99
CA ASN A 20 0.44 20.76 -15.00
C ASN A 20 1.42 21.93 -14.84
N ILE A 21 1.14 23.09 -15.42
CA ILE A 21 1.93 24.31 -15.20
C ILE A 21 1.90 24.72 -13.73
N TYR A 22 0.72 24.76 -13.09
CA TYR A 22 0.62 25.10 -11.67
C TYR A 22 1.35 24.09 -10.78
N LYS A 23 1.30 22.80 -11.11
CA LYS A 23 2.06 21.75 -10.40
C LYS A 23 3.56 21.97 -10.50
N GLN A 24 4.06 22.34 -11.68
CA GLN A 24 5.47 22.65 -11.89
C GLN A 24 5.88 23.90 -11.09
N GLN A 25 5.07 24.96 -11.13
CA GLN A 25 5.31 26.18 -10.35
C GLN A 25 5.34 25.89 -8.84
N ALA A 26 4.45 25.03 -8.34
CA ALA A 26 4.45 24.59 -6.95
C ALA A 26 5.73 23.81 -6.59
N GLY A 27 6.22 22.95 -7.48
CA GLY A 27 7.51 22.24 -7.31
C GLY A 27 8.71 23.20 -7.23
N GLN A 28 8.75 24.21 -8.10
CA GLN A 28 9.80 25.25 -8.06
C GLN A 28 9.71 26.12 -6.80
N ALA A 29 8.50 26.47 -6.36
CA ALA A 29 8.28 27.24 -5.15
C ALA A 29 8.85 26.53 -3.91
N VAL A 30 8.75 25.20 -3.83
CA VAL A 30 9.35 24.39 -2.76
C VAL A 30 10.86 24.65 -2.64
N PHE A 31 11.58 24.64 -3.76
CA PHE A 31 13.03 24.88 -3.77
C PHE A 31 13.38 26.32 -3.42
N GLU A 32 12.65 27.30 -3.97
CA GLU A 32 12.92 28.72 -3.70
C GLU A 32 12.65 29.08 -2.23
N ILE A 33 11.58 28.54 -1.64
CA ILE A 33 11.30 28.70 -0.21
C ILE A 33 12.42 28.04 0.60
N GLY A 34 12.81 26.81 0.27
CA GLY A 34 13.92 26.10 0.91
C GLY A 34 15.23 26.88 0.90
N ARG A 35 15.58 27.48 -0.25
CA ARG A 35 16.78 28.32 -0.41
C ARG A 35 16.75 29.54 0.51
N ARG A 36 15.63 30.26 0.57
CA ARG A 36 15.47 31.46 1.42
C ARG A 36 15.49 31.11 2.90
N LEU A 37 14.81 30.02 3.28
CA LEU A 37 14.83 29.48 4.64
C LEU A 37 16.27 29.12 5.06
N LYS A 38 17.03 28.46 4.18
CA LYS A 38 18.44 28.13 4.44
C LYS A 38 19.29 29.38 4.64
N PHE A 39 19.18 30.34 3.72
CA PHE A 39 19.95 31.58 3.77
C PHE A 39 19.75 32.32 5.10
N VAL A 40 18.50 32.54 5.51
CA VAL A 40 18.17 33.24 6.76
C VAL A 40 18.67 32.47 7.98
N LYS A 41 18.54 31.14 7.96
CA LYS A 41 19.02 30.25 9.03
C LYS A 41 20.53 30.34 9.24
N GLU A 42 21.29 30.48 8.17
CA GLU A 42 22.76 30.47 8.19
C GLU A 42 23.37 31.87 8.37
N ASN A 43 22.69 32.94 7.96
CA ASN A 43 23.30 34.27 7.84
C ASN A 43 22.64 35.38 8.66
N ASP A 44 21.32 35.35 8.87
CA ASP A 44 20.57 36.54 9.33
C ASP A 44 20.06 36.45 10.78
N LEU A 45 19.93 35.24 11.34
CA LEU A 45 19.33 35.06 12.66
C LEU A 45 20.37 34.71 13.75
N THR A 46 20.35 35.49 14.83
CA THR A 46 21.06 35.15 16.08
C THR A 46 20.49 33.88 16.72
N HIS A 47 21.33 33.13 17.45
CA HIS A 47 20.95 31.84 18.05
C HIS A 47 19.61 31.94 18.83
N GLY A 48 18.65 31.08 18.46
CA GLY A 48 17.34 30.99 19.12
C GLY A 48 16.18 31.73 18.41
N GLN A 49 16.47 32.59 17.43
CA GLN A 49 15.43 33.33 16.69
C GLN A 49 14.77 32.53 15.54
N TRP A 50 15.35 31.38 15.17
CA TRP A 50 14.88 30.55 14.04
C TRP A 50 13.43 30.08 14.19
N ILE A 51 13.08 29.50 15.34
CA ILE A 51 11.76 28.90 15.56
C ILE A 51 10.64 29.98 15.58
N PRO A 52 10.77 31.08 16.35
CA PRO A 52 9.78 32.16 16.29
C PRO A 52 9.58 32.76 14.89
N TRP A 53 10.66 32.87 14.10
CA TRP A 53 10.60 33.44 12.76
C TRP A 53 9.80 32.55 11.79
N ILE A 54 10.05 31.23 11.76
CA ILE A 54 9.28 30.33 10.87
C ILE A 54 7.82 30.20 11.31
N GLU A 55 7.55 30.22 12.63
CA GLU A 55 6.19 30.17 13.17
C GLU A 55 5.37 31.41 12.80
N SER A 56 6.02 32.59 12.70
CA SER A 56 5.35 33.82 12.25
C SER A 56 4.81 33.74 10.81
N MET A 57 5.31 32.80 10.01
CA MET A 57 4.85 32.52 8.64
C MET A 57 3.97 31.26 8.56
N GLU A 58 3.53 30.72 9.70
CA GLU A 58 2.75 29.48 9.80
C GLU A 58 3.50 28.25 9.25
N ILE A 59 4.84 28.27 9.28
CA ILE A 59 5.67 27.14 8.86
C ILE A 59 6.19 26.43 10.10
N ASP A 60 5.80 25.17 10.27
CA ASP A 60 6.34 24.34 11.34
C ASP A 60 7.80 23.93 11.08
N ARG A 61 8.53 23.61 12.15
CA ARG A 61 9.95 23.22 12.08
C ARG A 61 10.21 22.06 11.12
N SER A 62 9.33 21.06 11.07
CA SER A 62 9.51 19.88 10.23
C SER A 62 9.34 20.23 8.75
N THR A 63 8.33 21.04 8.42
CA THR A 63 8.12 21.54 7.06
C THR A 63 9.29 22.43 6.63
N ALA A 64 9.73 23.38 7.46
CA ALA A 64 10.89 24.23 7.16
C ALA A 64 12.15 23.40 6.88
N THR A 65 12.39 22.36 7.69
CA THR A 65 13.54 21.45 7.50
C THR A 65 13.43 20.69 6.19
N ARG A 66 12.27 20.13 5.86
CA ARG A 66 12.07 19.40 4.60
C ARG A 66 12.19 20.30 3.37
N LEU A 67 11.75 21.54 3.46
CA LEU A 67 11.91 22.54 2.38
C LEU A 67 13.38 22.86 2.14
N ILE A 68 14.15 23.10 3.21
CA ILE A 68 15.61 23.29 3.11
C ILE A 68 16.28 22.06 2.49
N GLN A 69 15.98 20.85 2.99
CA GLN A 69 16.54 19.61 2.47
C GLN A 69 16.17 19.39 1.00
N ALA A 70 14.96 19.74 0.58
CA ALA A 70 14.55 19.68 -0.82
C ALA A 70 15.43 20.57 -1.70
N PHE A 71 15.69 21.80 -1.25
CA PHE A 71 16.62 22.69 -1.96
C PHE A 71 18.05 22.12 -1.99
N GLU A 72 18.56 21.61 -0.87
CA GLU A 72 19.93 21.10 -0.79
C GLU A 72 20.17 19.86 -1.66
N GLN A 73 19.17 18.96 -1.73
CA GLN A 73 19.31 17.69 -2.44
C GLN A 73 18.94 17.78 -3.93
N PHE A 74 18.10 18.74 -4.34
CA PHE A 74 17.53 18.80 -5.69
C PHE A 74 17.62 20.18 -6.37
N GLY A 75 17.87 21.25 -5.61
CA GLY A 75 17.67 22.63 -6.07
C GLY A 75 18.65 23.15 -7.13
N ASN A 76 19.73 22.40 -7.40
CA ASN A 76 20.69 22.74 -8.45
C ASN A 76 20.43 22.05 -9.79
N ASP A 77 19.38 21.22 -9.88
CA ASP A 77 19.14 20.39 -11.06
C ASP A 77 17.84 20.72 -11.78
N ALA A 78 17.99 21.05 -13.07
CA ALA A 78 16.88 21.34 -13.96
C ALA A 78 15.91 20.15 -14.08
N THR A 79 16.38 18.90 -13.98
CA THR A 79 15.48 17.73 -14.11
C THR A 79 14.55 17.57 -12.91
N SER A 80 14.97 18.07 -11.74
CA SER A 80 14.17 18.05 -10.51
C SER A 80 13.09 19.14 -10.47
N HIS A 81 13.23 20.22 -11.24
CA HIS A 81 12.28 21.32 -11.28
C HIS A 81 10.91 20.95 -11.85
N HIS A 82 10.82 19.86 -12.60
CA HIS A 82 9.58 19.36 -13.18
C HIS A 82 8.85 18.36 -12.27
N LEU A 83 9.46 18.00 -11.12
CA LEU A 83 8.86 17.03 -10.22
C LEU A 83 7.74 17.66 -9.38
N PRO A 84 6.57 17.00 -9.30
CA PRO A 84 5.53 17.41 -8.37
C PRO A 84 6.02 17.36 -6.92
N THR A 85 5.58 18.32 -6.11
CA THR A 85 5.93 18.45 -4.67
C THR A 85 5.84 17.14 -3.88
N GLY A 86 4.81 16.32 -4.14
CA GLY A 86 4.65 15.02 -3.48
C GLY A 86 5.82 14.07 -3.74
N LYS A 87 6.36 14.03 -4.96
CA LYS A 87 7.50 13.16 -5.30
C LYS A 87 8.80 13.68 -4.70
N ILE A 88 9.03 15.00 -4.72
CA ILE A 88 10.20 15.64 -4.08
C ILE A 88 10.30 15.19 -2.62
N PHE A 89 9.19 15.31 -1.90
CA PHE A 89 9.12 14.97 -0.49
C PHE A 89 9.21 13.48 -0.19
N GLU A 90 8.76 12.60 -1.08
CA GLU A 90 8.99 11.15 -0.94
C GLU A 90 10.46 10.80 -1.09
N MET A 91 11.15 11.41 -2.04
CA MET A 91 12.57 11.13 -2.30
C MET A 91 13.50 11.63 -1.20
N LEU A 92 13.10 12.63 -0.41
CA LEU A 92 13.87 13.05 0.77
C LEU A 92 14.11 11.92 1.78
N SER A 93 13.21 10.92 1.79
CA SER A 93 13.32 9.77 2.69
C SER A 93 14.20 8.63 2.15
N LEU A 94 14.76 8.77 0.94
CA LEU A 94 15.74 7.82 0.43
C LEU A 94 17.06 7.94 1.23
N PRO A 95 17.85 6.87 1.34
CA PRO A 95 19.18 6.94 1.97
C PRO A 95 20.09 7.95 1.27
N GLU A 96 20.99 8.64 1.99
CA GLU A 96 21.96 9.58 1.39
C GLU A 96 22.91 8.91 0.38
N SER A 97 23.12 7.59 0.49
CA SER A 97 23.89 6.80 -0.45
C SER A 97 23.28 6.71 -1.86
N VAL A 98 21.99 7.00 -2.00
CA VAL A 98 21.30 6.99 -3.29
C VAL A 98 21.46 8.34 -3.96
N ASP A 99 22.16 8.39 -5.08
CA ASP A 99 22.20 9.58 -5.93
C ASP A 99 20.79 9.89 -6.45
N ARG A 100 20.26 11.05 -6.05
CA ARG A 100 18.90 11.47 -6.41
C ARG A 100 18.75 11.73 -7.91
N HIS A 101 19.78 12.26 -8.56
CA HIS A 101 19.75 12.61 -9.97
C HIS A 101 19.70 11.34 -10.81
N GLU A 102 20.59 10.38 -10.50
CA GLU A 102 20.55 9.07 -11.14
C GLU A 102 19.22 8.37 -10.86
N PHE A 103 18.72 8.45 -9.63
CA PHE A 103 17.46 7.83 -9.23
C PHE A 103 16.26 8.36 -10.03
N ILE A 104 16.22 9.67 -10.31
CA ILE A 104 15.13 10.28 -11.08
C ILE A 104 15.14 9.80 -12.55
N GLN A 105 16.34 9.69 -13.15
CA GLN A 105 16.51 9.37 -14.56
C GLN A 105 16.42 7.87 -14.87
N LYS A 106 16.82 7.03 -13.91
CA LYS A 106 16.83 5.57 -14.07
C LYS A 106 15.40 5.00 -14.04
N SER A 107 15.16 3.98 -14.85
CA SER A 107 13.94 3.17 -14.77
C SER A 107 13.99 2.23 -13.56
N HIS A 108 12.86 2.11 -12.87
CA HIS A 108 12.70 1.21 -11.73
C HIS A 108 11.52 0.29 -11.96
N SER A 109 11.72 -0.98 -11.58
CA SER A 109 10.67 -2.00 -11.56
C SER A 109 9.65 -1.69 -10.46
N VAL A 110 8.43 -1.33 -10.87
CA VAL A 110 7.30 -1.10 -9.98
C VAL A 110 6.81 -2.44 -9.40
N PRO A 111 6.80 -2.63 -8.07
CA PRO A 111 6.48 -3.94 -7.48
C PRO A 111 5.07 -4.46 -7.79
N SER A 112 4.07 -3.57 -7.86
CA SER A 112 2.68 -3.96 -8.09
C SER A 112 2.35 -4.31 -9.55
N THR A 113 2.95 -3.59 -10.51
CA THR A 113 2.64 -3.80 -11.94
C THR A 113 3.73 -4.58 -12.69
N GLY A 114 4.96 -4.58 -12.18
CA GLY A 114 6.13 -5.16 -12.85
C GLY A 114 6.71 -4.28 -13.96
N ASP A 115 6.09 -3.13 -14.25
CA ASP A 115 6.57 -2.22 -15.30
C ASP A 115 7.86 -1.50 -14.89
N GLU A 116 8.72 -1.23 -15.86
CA GLU A 116 9.88 -0.36 -15.70
C GLU A 116 9.46 1.10 -15.98
N LYS A 117 9.46 1.94 -14.94
CA LYS A 117 9.08 3.35 -15.04
C LYS A 117 10.13 4.25 -14.41
N THR A 118 10.35 5.42 -14.99
CA THR A 118 11.12 6.49 -14.35
C THR A 118 10.30 7.19 -13.26
N VAL A 119 10.97 7.98 -12.41
CA VAL A 119 10.28 8.70 -11.32
C VAL A 119 9.21 9.65 -11.87
N ASN A 120 9.39 10.20 -13.08
CA ASN A 120 8.40 11.09 -13.70
C ASN A 120 7.12 10.36 -14.12
N GLU A 121 7.24 9.13 -14.62
CA GLU A 121 6.12 8.34 -15.14
C GLU A 121 5.32 7.65 -14.05
N MET A 122 5.97 7.25 -12.95
CA MET A 122 5.31 6.56 -11.85
C MET A 122 4.45 7.51 -10.99
N SER A 123 3.39 7.01 -10.40
CA SER A 123 2.61 7.71 -9.38
C SER A 123 3.37 7.79 -8.05
N VAL A 124 2.92 8.65 -7.14
CA VAL A 124 3.48 8.75 -5.78
C VAL A 124 3.36 7.42 -5.03
N ARG A 125 2.30 6.65 -5.28
CA ARG A 125 2.11 5.33 -4.68
C ARG A 125 3.15 4.33 -5.18
N GLU A 126 3.35 4.25 -6.49
CA GLU A 126 4.36 3.38 -7.08
C GLU A 126 5.78 3.75 -6.61
N LEU A 127 6.09 5.06 -6.48
CA LEU A 127 7.35 5.53 -5.91
C LEU A 127 7.57 5.04 -4.46
N ARG A 128 6.51 5.02 -3.64
CA ARG A 128 6.58 4.46 -2.27
C ARG A 128 6.87 2.96 -2.29
N GLU A 129 6.29 2.22 -3.22
CA GLU A 129 6.53 0.78 -3.38
C GLU A 129 7.98 0.50 -3.79
N VAL A 130 8.51 1.22 -4.78
CA VAL A 130 9.92 1.12 -5.21
C VAL A 130 10.86 1.41 -4.03
N LYS A 131 10.61 2.51 -3.30
CA LYS A 131 11.38 2.87 -2.10
C LYS A 131 11.36 1.78 -1.04
N GLN A 132 10.19 1.21 -0.77
CA GLN A 132 10.04 0.15 0.23
C GLN A 132 10.85 -1.10 -0.17
N LYS A 133 10.78 -1.52 -1.44
CA LYS A 133 11.56 -2.64 -1.96
C LYS A 133 13.07 -2.40 -1.87
N LEU A 134 13.53 -1.16 -2.13
CA LEU A 134 14.94 -0.78 -1.98
C LEU A 134 15.40 -0.89 -0.52
N LYS A 135 14.59 -0.38 0.41
CA LYS A 135 14.87 -0.46 1.85
C LYS A 135 14.95 -1.91 2.34
N GLU A 136 14.06 -2.77 1.85
CA GLU A 136 14.08 -4.21 2.16
C GLU A 136 15.29 -4.93 1.57
N ALA A 137 15.74 -4.53 0.37
CA ALA A 137 16.95 -5.07 -0.23
C ALA A 137 18.19 -4.67 0.59
N GLU A 138 18.31 -3.40 0.98
CA GLU A 138 19.41 -2.90 1.81
C GLU A 138 19.44 -3.57 3.18
N GLN A 139 18.28 -3.74 3.83
CA GLN A 139 18.19 -4.44 5.11
C GLN A 139 18.63 -5.90 5.01
N ARG A 140 18.21 -6.61 3.95
CA ARG A 140 18.65 -7.99 3.70
C ARG A 140 20.14 -8.07 3.45
N GLU A 141 20.70 -7.17 2.64
CA GLU A 141 22.14 -7.14 2.39
C GLU A 141 22.93 -6.91 3.69
N LYS A 142 22.46 -6.00 4.55
CA LYS A 142 23.09 -5.73 5.85
C LYS A 142 23.03 -6.95 6.78
N GLN A 143 21.90 -7.66 6.82
CA GLN A 143 21.76 -8.89 7.60
C GLN A 143 22.71 -9.97 7.10
N VAL A 144 22.74 -10.21 5.78
CA VAL A 144 23.63 -11.20 5.16
C VAL A 144 25.10 -10.87 5.43
N LYS A 145 25.52 -9.59 5.35
CA LYS A 145 26.89 -9.18 5.69
C LYS A 145 27.22 -9.46 7.16
N GLN A 146 26.31 -9.14 8.08
CA GLN A 146 26.52 -9.41 9.51
C GLN A 146 26.60 -10.91 9.82
N GLU A 147 25.77 -11.73 9.18
CA GLU A 147 25.81 -13.19 9.30
C GLU A 147 27.11 -13.77 8.74
N ALA A 148 27.55 -13.31 7.57
CA ALA A 148 28.82 -13.71 6.98
C ALA A 148 30.02 -13.35 7.87
N GLU A 149 30.03 -12.16 8.48
CA GLU A 149 31.07 -11.77 9.44
C GLU A 149 31.06 -12.63 10.71
N LYS A 150 29.88 -12.94 11.26
CA LYS A 150 29.75 -13.84 12.41
C LYS A 150 30.23 -15.24 12.06
N ALA A 151 29.81 -15.79 10.92
CA ALA A 151 30.24 -17.09 10.45
C ALA A 151 31.77 -17.15 10.27
N LYS A 152 32.37 -16.09 9.70
CA LYS A 152 33.82 -15.98 9.55
C LYS A 152 34.54 -15.95 10.90
N LYS A 153 34.05 -15.16 11.86
CA LYS A 153 34.62 -15.13 13.23
C LYS A 153 34.50 -16.48 13.92
N ASN A 154 33.35 -17.15 13.78
CA ASN A 154 33.13 -18.48 14.34
C ASN A 154 34.07 -19.50 13.70
N ALA A 155 34.21 -19.51 12.37
CA ALA A 155 35.12 -20.40 11.67
C ALA A 155 36.58 -20.18 12.11
N GLN A 156 37.02 -18.93 12.24
CA GLN A 156 38.36 -18.60 12.77
C GLN A 156 38.54 -19.07 14.22
N HIS A 157 37.52 -18.91 15.05
CA HIS A 157 37.54 -19.38 16.43
C HIS A 157 37.64 -20.91 16.51
N PHE A 158 36.84 -21.64 15.72
CA PHE A 158 36.91 -23.10 15.63
C PHE A 158 38.25 -23.59 15.08
N GLU A 159 38.80 -22.92 14.06
CA GLU A 159 40.11 -23.28 13.50
C GLU A 159 41.23 -23.10 14.55
N ALA A 160 41.18 -22.02 15.34
CA ALA A 160 42.10 -21.79 16.45
C ALA A 160 41.96 -22.86 17.55
N LEU A 161 40.73 -23.22 17.93
CA LEU A 161 40.49 -24.31 18.88
C LEU A 161 41.01 -25.65 18.34
N TRP A 162 40.71 -25.98 17.09
CA TRP A 162 41.15 -27.20 16.44
C TRP A 162 42.68 -27.29 16.37
N THR A 163 43.36 -26.21 15.98
CA THR A 163 44.83 -26.18 15.95
C THR A 163 45.47 -26.32 17.32
N CYS A 164 44.84 -25.80 18.38
CA CYS A 164 45.30 -26.02 19.75
C CYS A 164 45.03 -27.44 20.28
N GLU A 165 44.03 -28.14 19.75
CA GLU A 165 43.58 -29.45 20.26
C GLU A 165 44.12 -30.64 19.47
N LYS A 166 44.41 -30.48 18.16
CA LYS A 166 44.80 -31.59 17.25
C LYS A 166 46.06 -32.34 17.69
N ASP A 167 46.98 -31.66 18.38
CA ASP A 167 48.28 -32.20 18.79
C ASP A 167 48.29 -32.66 20.26
N LYS A 168 47.16 -32.53 20.98
CA LYS A 168 47.03 -33.05 22.35
C LYS A 168 46.69 -34.54 22.33
N PRO A 169 47.35 -35.37 23.15
CA PRO A 169 46.98 -36.77 23.28
C PRO A 169 45.54 -36.87 23.81
N PRO A 170 44.68 -37.74 23.23
CA PRO A 170 43.29 -37.85 23.63
C PRO A 170 43.21 -38.20 25.11
N GLN A 171 42.63 -37.29 25.91
CA GLN A 171 42.26 -37.59 27.29
C GLN A 171 40.98 -38.42 27.26
N LEU A 172 41.09 -39.70 27.66
CA LEU A 172 39.93 -40.52 28.02
C LEU A 172 39.26 -39.88 29.25
N ILE A 173 38.28 -39.01 29.03
CA ILE A 173 37.38 -38.56 30.09
C ILE A 173 36.46 -39.75 30.41
N VAL A 174 36.89 -40.61 31.33
CA VAL A 174 36.06 -41.67 31.93
C VAL A 174 35.36 -41.09 33.15
N GLN A 175 34.60 -40.01 33.00
CA GLN A 175 33.59 -39.62 33.96
C GLN A 175 32.44 -39.00 33.15
N GLU A 176 31.29 -39.68 33.11
CA GLU A 176 30.04 -39.01 32.74
C GLU A 176 29.92 -37.79 33.67
N PRO A 177 29.80 -36.56 33.13
CA PRO A 177 29.57 -35.38 33.94
C PRO A 177 28.42 -35.65 34.93
N ASN A 178 28.56 -35.27 36.21
CA ASN A 178 27.53 -35.52 37.23
C ASN A 178 26.12 -35.08 36.81
N ASP A 179 26.03 -34.10 35.90
CA ASP A 179 24.77 -33.54 35.41
C ASP A 179 24.30 -34.17 34.07
N TYR A 180 24.99 -35.18 33.52
CA TYR A 180 24.66 -35.77 32.22
C TYR A 180 23.28 -36.41 32.18
N THR A 181 22.90 -37.09 33.26
CA THR A 181 21.58 -37.72 33.41
C THR A 181 20.47 -36.67 33.48
N GLU A 182 20.71 -35.59 34.21
CA GLU A 182 19.79 -34.47 34.35
C GLU A 182 19.62 -33.74 33.02
N LEU A 183 20.72 -33.39 32.35
CA LEU A 183 20.73 -32.72 31.04
C LEU A 183 20.02 -33.55 29.96
N LYS A 184 20.21 -34.88 29.98
CA LYS A 184 19.52 -35.82 29.10
C LYS A 184 18.01 -35.82 29.34
N SER A 185 17.59 -35.80 30.61
CA SER A 185 16.18 -35.67 30.97
C SER A 185 15.60 -34.35 30.47
N THR A 186 16.29 -33.22 30.69
CA THR A 186 15.82 -31.90 30.25
C THR A 186 15.74 -31.81 28.74
N ALA A 187 16.73 -32.34 28.02
CA ALA A 187 16.73 -32.40 26.56
C ALA A 187 15.55 -33.23 26.04
N GLN A 188 15.23 -34.35 26.69
CA GLN A 188 14.11 -35.20 26.31
C GLN A 188 12.75 -34.52 26.59
N GLU A 189 12.63 -33.79 27.70
CA GLU A 189 11.45 -33.02 28.06
C GLU A 189 11.22 -31.83 27.10
N LEU A 190 12.28 -31.10 26.76
CA LEU A 190 12.26 -30.04 25.74
C LEU A 190 11.86 -30.61 24.37
N ASN A 191 12.40 -31.76 23.98
CA ASN A 191 12.07 -32.38 22.70
C ASN A 191 10.59 -32.81 22.65
N ASN A 192 10.06 -33.38 23.73
CA ASN A 192 8.64 -33.70 23.84
C ASN A 192 7.76 -32.43 23.74
N ARG A 193 8.21 -31.32 24.35
CA ARG A 193 7.50 -30.03 24.29
C ARG A 193 7.53 -29.41 22.91
N VAL A 194 8.64 -29.52 22.18
CA VAL A 194 8.75 -29.10 20.77
C VAL A 194 7.76 -29.88 19.91
N VAL A 195 7.74 -31.21 20.04
CA VAL A 195 6.79 -32.06 19.30
C VAL A 195 5.34 -31.70 19.60
N GLN A 196 5.02 -31.37 20.85
CA GLN A 196 3.67 -30.96 21.23
C GLN A 196 3.28 -29.61 20.63
N LEU A 197 4.17 -28.61 20.71
CA LEU A 197 3.95 -27.28 20.12
C LEU A 197 3.80 -27.36 18.60
N GLU A 198 4.54 -28.25 17.93
CA GLU A 198 4.39 -28.48 16.49
C GLU A 198 3.01 -29.06 16.13
N ARG A 199 2.46 -29.95 16.96
CA ARG A 199 1.10 -30.48 16.76
C ARG A 199 0.04 -29.40 16.94
N GLU A 200 0.15 -28.60 18.00
CA GLU A 200 -0.78 -27.50 18.27
C GLU A 200 -0.73 -26.44 17.16
N LYS A 201 0.47 -26.08 16.69
CA LYS A 201 0.65 -25.18 15.54
C LYS A 201 -0.06 -25.70 14.30
N ARG A 202 0.11 -27.00 13.97
CA ARG A 202 -0.56 -27.62 12.81
C ARG A 202 -2.08 -27.58 12.95
N GLN A 203 -2.61 -27.82 14.14
CA GLN A 203 -4.06 -27.74 14.39
C GLN A 203 -4.59 -26.32 14.19
N ILE A 204 -3.89 -25.32 14.73
CA ILE A 204 -4.26 -23.91 14.56
C ILE A 204 -4.23 -23.53 13.07
N GLU A 205 -3.15 -23.87 12.36
CA GLU A 205 -3.03 -23.61 10.92
C GLU A 205 -4.15 -24.26 10.11
N SER A 206 -4.52 -25.51 10.39
CA SER A 206 -5.64 -26.19 9.74
C SER A 206 -6.96 -25.46 9.99
N SER A 207 -7.25 -25.13 11.25
CA SER A 207 -8.49 -24.42 11.61
C SER A 207 -8.58 -23.02 10.99
N TYR A 208 -7.45 -22.35 10.84
CA TYR A 208 -7.37 -21.04 10.21
C TYR A 208 -7.65 -21.15 8.70
N GLN A 209 -7.06 -22.14 8.03
CA GLN A 209 -7.28 -22.38 6.60
C GLN A 209 -8.73 -22.73 6.29
N GLU A 210 -9.38 -23.54 7.13
CA GLU A 210 -10.81 -23.83 6.99
C GLU A 210 -11.66 -22.55 7.08
N LYS A 211 -11.38 -21.67 8.05
CA LYS A 211 -12.10 -20.40 8.20
C LYS A 211 -11.88 -19.45 7.02
N VAL A 212 -10.65 -19.37 6.50
CA VAL A 212 -10.34 -18.57 5.31
C VAL A 212 -11.11 -19.10 4.11
N THR A 213 -11.10 -20.42 3.90
CA THR A 213 -11.82 -21.06 2.79
C THR A 213 -13.33 -20.82 2.88
N GLN A 214 -13.91 -20.95 4.08
CA GLN A 214 -15.33 -20.68 4.29
C GLN A 214 -15.70 -19.22 4.03
N LYS A 215 -14.84 -18.28 4.45
CA LYS A 215 -15.00 -16.86 4.18
C LYS A 215 -14.95 -16.57 2.67
N ASP A 216 -13.98 -17.12 1.97
CA ASP A 216 -13.82 -16.95 0.52
C ASP A 216 -15.04 -17.48 -0.25
N GLN A 217 -15.57 -18.64 0.17
CA GLN A 217 -16.80 -19.21 -0.39
C GLN A 217 -18.00 -18.30 -0.16
N SER A 218 -18.15 -17.75 1.05
CA SER A 218 -19.23 -16.81 1.38
C SER A 218 -19.12 -15.51 0.57
N GLU A 219 -17.91 -14.95 0.44
CA GLU A 219 -17.67 -13.75 -0.35
C GLU A 219 -17.90 -13.98 -1.85
N HIS A 220 -17.56 -15.17 -2.36
CA HIS A 220 -17.89 -15.55 -3.74
C HIS A 220 -19.41 -15.66 -3.95
N ALA A 221 -20.12 -16.35 -3.06
CA ALA A 221 -21.58 -16.46 -3.12
C ALA A 221 -22.26 -15.08 -3.07
N LEU A 222 -21.77 -14.18 -2.22
CA LEU A 222 -22.27 -12.80 -2.14
C LEU A 222 -22.03 -12.01 -3.43
N ARG A 223 -20.88 -12.19 -4.08
CA ARG A 223 -20.58 -11.55 -5.38
C ARG A 223 -21.53 -12.04 -6.47
N GLU A 224 -21.75 -13.35 -6.58
CA GLU A 224 -22.67 -13.92 -7.57
C GLU A 224 -24.13 -13.52 -7.31
N LEU A 225 -24.54 -13.42 -6.04
CA LEU A 225 -25.86 -12.91 -5.66
C LEU A 225 -26.05 -11.45 -6.14
N LYS A 226 -25.09 -10.57 -5.82
CA LYS A 226 -25.13 -9.15 -6.25
C LYS A 226 -25.16 -9.01 -7.77
N LYS A 227 -24.39 -9.84 -8.48
CA LYS A 227 -24.37 -9.88 -9.94
C LYS A 227 -25.71 -10.31 -10.51
N SER A 228 -26.34 -11.34 -9.94
CA SER A 228 -27.68 -11.79 -10.34
C SER A 228 -28.72 -10.68 -10.17
N PHE A 229 -28.72 -9.98 -9.03
CA PHE A 229 -29.62 -8.84 -8.81
C PHE A 229 -29.39 -7.71 -9.81
N LYS A 230 -28.13 -7.35 -10.07
CA LYS A 230 -27.81 -6.32 -11.09
C LYS A 230 -28.34 -6.72 -12.47
N ASN A 231 -28.17 -7.99 -12.86
CA ASN A 231 -28.64 -8.49 -14.14
C ASN A 231 -30.18 -8.43 -14.23
N ILE A 232 -30.89 -8.83 -13.18
CA ILE A 232 -32.36 -8.74 -13.12
C ILE A 232 -32.80 -7.28 -13.28
N ILE A 233 -32.21 -6.35 -12.52
CA ILE A 233 -32.55 -4.92 -12.61
C ILE A 233 -32.31 -4.40 -14.04
N THR A 234 -31.16 -4.74 -14.63
CA THR A 234 -30.80 -4.29 -16.00
C THR A 234 -31.78 -4.83 -17.04
N PHE A 235 -32.16 -6.11 -16.93
CA PHE A 235 -33.12 -6.73 -17.84
C PHE A 235 -34.51 -6.11 -17.70
N VAL A 236 -35.03 -6.04 -16.48
CA VAL A 236 -36.36 -5.47 -16.21
C VAL A 236 -36.45 -4.01 -16.66
N THR A 237 -35.43 -3.20 -16.37
CA THR A 237 -35.43 -1.79 -16.80
C THR A 237 -35.41 -1.63 -18.31
N THR A 238 -34.63 -2.46 -19.02
CA THR A 238 -34.56 -2.43 -20.50
C THR A 238 -35.90 -2.83 -21.11
N GLU A 239 -36.47 -3.96 -20.68
CA GLU A 239 -37.76 -4.45 -21.20
C GLU A 239 -38.92 -3.52 -20.83
N GLN A 240 -38.89 -2.91 -19.64
CA GLN A 240 -39.86 -1.91 -19.24
C GLN A 240 -39.81 -0.67 -20.15
N MET A 241 -38.62 -0.17 -20.49
CA MET A 241 -38.47 0.95 -21.43
C MET A 241 -39.04 0.59 -22.82
N ASN A 242 -38.74 -0.62 -23.32
CA ASN A 242 -39.28 -1.11 -24.59
C ASN A 242 -40.81 -1.22 -24.55
N ALA A 243 -41.38 -1.75 -23.46
CA ALA A 243 -42.82 -1.88 -23.28
C ALA A 243 -43.53 -0.52 -23.24
N ILE A 244 -42.98 0.46 -22.52
CA ILE A 244 -43.50 1.83 -22.47
C ILE A 244 -43.47 2.47 -23.85
N PHE A 245 -42.35 2.34 -24.57
CA PHE A 245 -42.22 2.86 -25.93
C PHE A 245 -43.26 2.24 -26.88
N ASN A 246 -43.40 0.92 -26.87
CA ASN A 246 -44.38 0.25 -27.72
C ASN A 246 -45.82 0.62 -27.34
N TYR A 247 -46.13 0.75 -26.05
CA TYR A 247 -47.45 1.21 -25.60
C TYR A 247 -47.77 2.63 -26.08
N SER A 248 -46.80 3.54 -26.09
CA SER A 248 -46.99 4.90 -26.62
C SER A 248 -47.39 4.94 -28.11
N MET A 249 -47.07 3.89 -28.87
CA MET A 249 -47.47 3.77 -30.27
C MET A 249 -48.92 3.29 -30.45
N VAL A 250 -49.55 2.75 -29.40
CA VAL A 250 -50.89 2.11 -29.43
C VAL A 250 -51.82 2.59 -28.32
N GLU A 251 -51.52 3.73 -27.67
CA GLU A 251 -52.18 4.21 -26.44
C GLU A 251 -53.71 4.36 -26.55
N GLY A 252 -54.25 4.58 -27.76
CA GLY A 252 -55.69 4.69 -28.03
C GLY A 252 -56.44 3.37 -28.24
N HIS A 253 -55.76 2.22 -28.24
CA HIS A 253 -56.39 0.91 -28.44
C HIS A 253 -56.85 0.30 -27.11
N VAL A 254 -58.14 -0.05 -27.01
CA VAL A 254 -58.75 -0.65 -25.80
C VAL A 254 -58.07 -1.97 -25.45
N GLU A 255 -57.69 -2.77 -26.44
CA GLU A 255 -56.99 -4.04 -26.27
C GLU A 255 -55.59 -3.85 -25.67
N ALA A 256 -54.88 -2.78 -26.05
CA ALA A 256 -53.57 -2.46 -25.50
C ALA A 256 -53.65 -2.07 -24.02
N HIS A 257 -54.65 -1.27 -23.65
CA HIS A 257 -54.89 -0.89 -22.25
C HIS A 257 -55.23 -2.11 -21.39
N LYS A 258 -56.13 -2.98 -21.89
CA LYS A 258 -56.50 -4.22 -21.20
C LYS A 258 -55.32 -5.17 -21.02
N ALA A 259 -54.42 -5.26 -22.01
CA ALA A 259 -53.20 -6.06 -21.91
C ALA A 259 -52.25 -5.54 -20.83
N VAL A 260 -52.09 -4.22 -20.69
CA VAL A 260 -51.29 -3.60 -19.63
C VAL A 260 -51.89 -3.87 -18.25
N GLU A 261 -53.21 -3.70 -18.07
CA GLU A 261 -53.88 -3.99 -16.80
C GLU A 261 -53.69 -5.45 -16.36
N GLN A 262 -53.81 -6.40 -17.31
CA GLN A 262 -53.58 -7.82 -17.04
C GLN A 262 -52.13 -8.10 -16.64
N PHE A 263 -51.16 -7.50 -17.34
CA PHE A 263 -49.75 -7.61 -16.99
C PHE A 263 -49.46 -7.06 -15.59
N LEU A 264 -49.97 -5.87 -15.25
CA LEU A 264 -49.75 -5.26 -13.94
C LEU A 264 -50.29 -6.13 -12.80
N HIS A 265 -51.46 -6.74 -12.99
CA HIS A 265 -52.03 -7.66 -12.01
C HIS A 265 -51.15 -8.91 -11.82
N GLN A 266 -50.72 -9.54 -12.91
CA GLN A 266 -49.84 -10.72 -12.86
C GLN A 266 -48.46 -10.39 -12.28
N PHE A 267 -47.90 -9.23 -12.63
CA PHE A 267 -46.61 -8.78 -12.12
C PHE A 267 -46.66 -8.54 -10.61
N ASP A 268 -47.72 -7.92 -10.10
CA ASP A 268 -47.89 -7.68 -8.67
C ASP A 268 -47.99 -8.99 -7.87
N GLU A 269 -48.71 -10.00 -8.36
CA GLU A 269 -48.76 -11.32 -7.72
C GLU A 269 -47.40 -12.02 -7.69
N GLN A 270 -46.67 -12.02 -8.81
CA GLN A 270 -45.36 -12.67 -8.90
C GLN A 270 -44.32 -11.97 -8.01
N ILE A 271 -44.30 -10.64 -8.02
CA ILE A 271 -43.35 -9.85 -7.23
C ILE A 271 -43.64 -10.01 -5.73
N LYS A 272 -44.90 -10.02 -5.29
CA LYS A 272 -45.27 -10.31 -3.90
C LYS A 272 -44.73 -11.66 -3.43
N GLY A 273 -44.92 -12.72 -4.21
CA GLY A 273 -44.40 -14.06 -3.86
C GLY A 273 -42.88 -14.09 -3.69
N VAL A 274 -42.14 -13.37 -4.54
CA VAL A 274 -40.69 -13.24 -4.42
C VAL A 274 -40.29 -12.45 -3.17
N PHE A 275 -40.94 -11.32 -2.90
CA PHE A 275 -40.68 -10.52 -1.70
C PHE A 275 -40.97 -11.29 -0.41
N ASP A 276 -42.06 -12.03 -0.35
CA ASP A 276 -42.41 -12.83 0.83
C ASP A 276 -41.37 -13.92 1.11
N HIS A 277 -40.83 -14.55 0.04
CA HIS A 277 -39.74 -15.51 0.17
C HIS A 277 -38.48 -14.88 0.79
N TRP A 278 -38.05 -13.70 0.30
CA TRP A 278 -36.88 -12.99 0.86
C TRP A 278 -37.12 -12.44 2.27
N ASN A 279 -38.33 -11.95 2.56
CA ASN A 279 -38.71 -11.43 3.88
C ASN A 279 -38.78 -12.56 4.94
N GLY A 280 -39.11 -13.79 4.54
CA GLY A 280 -39.04 -14.96 5.41
C GLY A 280 -37.62 -15.29 5.87
N HIS A 281 -36.61 -15.01 5.04
CA HIS A 281 -35.19 -15.31 5.33
C HIS A 281 -34.43 -14.16 6.01
N THR A 282 -34.94 -12.93 5.99
CA THR A 282 -34.28 -11.75 6.57
C THR A 282 -34.65 -11.49 8.04
N LYS A 283 -35.76 -12.03 8.54
CA LYS A 283 -36.20 -11.90 9.95
C LYS A 283 -35.30 -12.59 11.00
N ILE A 284 -34.28 -13.33 10.59
CA ILE A 284 -33.38 -14.07 11.51
C ILE A 284 -32.18 -13.21 11.96
N ILE A 285 -31.98 -12.02 11.36
CA ILE A 285 -30.82 -11.16 11.62
C ILE A 285 -31.26 -9.83 12.26
N ASP A 286 -31.87 -9.92 13.43
CA ASP A 286 -31.96 -8.80 14.38
C ASP A 286 -31.40 -9.31 15.73
N ILE A 287 -30.07 -9.25 15.90
CA ILE A 287 -29.35 -9.39 17.18
C ILE A 287 -28.29 -8.29 17.23
#